data_AF-A0A147I596-F1
#
_entry.id   AF-A0A147I596-F1
#
_cell.length_a   1.000
_cell.length_b   1.000
_cell.length_c   1.000
_cell.angle_alpha   90.00
_cell.angle_beta   90.00
_cell.angle_gamma   90.00
#
_symmetry.space_group_name_H-M   'P 1'
#
loop_
_entity.id
_entity.type
_entity.pdbx_description
1 polymer ?
#
loop_
_entity_poly.entity_id
_entity_poly.type
_entity_poly.pdbx_seq_one_letter_code
_entity_poly.pdbx_strand_id
1 'polypeptide(L)'
;MREQTMLEVLNRHHERMRLCLTFHRELCSENLPQTGRIALSRLRITAAAAERSRFLAREILPILQGSSYPDVERLTDQLAGDLKILQAAAKAHIDQWNLEKIERNWPGYQTTSRRVMTSIEQRLTLEIRIFKPILEHLD
;
A
#
# COMPACT_ATOMS: atom_id res chain seq x y z
N MET A 1 1.97 17.43 24.86
CA MET A 1 2.06 16.47 23.74
C MET A 1 0.82 16.72 22.89
N ARG A 2 0.94 17.24 21.66
CA ARG A 2 -0.26 17.48 20.82
C ARG A 2 -0.81 16.12 20.41
N GLU A 3 -2.11 15.94 20.62
CA GLU A 3 -2.85 14.79 20.11
C GLU A 3 -2.79 14.85 18.58
N GLN A 4 -2.32 13.77 17.95
CA GLN A 4 -2.19 13.71 16.50
C GLN A 4 -3.55 13.41 15.89
N THR A 5 -3.94 14.14 14.86
CA THR A 5 -5.23 13.90 14.22
C THR A 5 -5.20 12.62 13.38
N MET A 6 -6.36 12.01 13.15
CA MET A 6 -6.44 10.77 12.34
C MET A 6 -5.92 10.99 10.92
N LEU A 7 -6.13 12.19 10.37
CA LEU A 7 -5.59 12.58 9.07
C LEU A 7 -4.06 12.63 9.06
N GLU A 8 -3.44 13.17 10.12
CA GLU A 8 -1.97 13.19 10.26
C GLU A 8 -1.39 11.77 10.38
N VAL A 9 -2.07 10.85 11.08
CA VAL A 9 -1.67 9.44 11.17
C VAL A 9 -1.79 8.75 9.81
N LEU A 10 -2.91 8.95 9.09
CA LEU A 10 -3.13 8.40 7.75
C LEU A 10 -2.04 8.87 6.77
N ASN A 11 -1.76 10.18 6.76
CA ASN A 11 -0.75 10.78 5.88
C ASN A 11 0.64 10.16 6.12
N ARG A 12 1.03 9.91 7.37
CA ARG A 12 2.30 9.25 7.69
C ARG A 12 2.36 7.80 7.21
N HIS A 13 1.27 7.05 7.33
CA HIS A 13 1.21 5.71 6.76
C HIS A 13 1.37 5.72 5.23
N HIS A 14 0.74 6.67 4.55
CA HIS A 14 0.87 6.84 3.10
C HIS A 14 2.26 7.29 2.68
N GLU A 15 2.87 8.23 3.40
CA GLU A 15 4.24 8.67 3.17
C GLU A 15 5.23 7.52 3.34
N ARG A 16 5.14 6.76 4.44
CA ARG A 16 6.00 5.59 4.68
C ARG A 16 5.85 4.54 3.57
N MET A 17 4.63 4.28 3.12
CA MET A 17 4.38 3.39 1.98
C MET A 17 5.06 3.91 0.71
N ARG A 18 4.91 5.20 0.39
CA ARG A 18 5.54 5.81 -0.79
C ARG A 18 7.05 5.71 -0.74
N LEU A 19 7.68 6.00 0.40
CA LEU A 19 9.12 5.85 0.57
C LEU A 19 9.59 4.40 0.32
N CYS A 20 8.86 3.42 0.82
CA CYS A 20 9.18 2.01 0.57
C CYS A 20 9.04 1.63 -0.91
N LEU A 21 8.02 2.14 -1.60
CA LEU A 21 7.81 1.91 -3.03
C LEU A 21 8.87 2.61 -3.89
N THR A 22 9.23 3.85 -3.57
CA THR A 22 10.32 4.58 -4.24
C THR A 22 11.64 3.83 -4.12
N PHE A 23 12.01 3.42 -2.91
CA PHE A 23 13.21 2.62 -2.68
C PHE A 23 13.20 1.32 -3.50
N HIS A 24 12.05 0.64 -3.58
CA HIS A 24 11.95 -0.58 -4.38
C HIS A 24 12.05 -0.32 -5.89
N ARG A 25 11.50 0.80 -6.38
CA ARG A 25 11.65 1.22 -7.78
C ARG A 25 13.09 1.52 -8.14
N GLU A 26 13.82 2.20 -7.27
CA GLU A 26 15.25 2.48 -7.46
C GLU A 26 16.02 1.18 -7.63
N LEU A 27 15.81 0.20 -6.73
CA LEU A 27 16.42 -1.12 -6.88
C LEU A 27 16.00 -1.83 -8.17
N CYS A 28 14.76 -1.67 -8.61
CA CYS A 28 14.28 -2.22 -9.88
C CYS A 28 14.75 -1.44 -11.12
N SER A 29 15.41 -0.29 -10.96
CA SER A 29 16.02 0.47 -12.06
C SER A 29 17.47 0.06 -12.34
N GLU A 30 18.07 -0.68 -11.41
CA GLU A 30 19.44 -1.20 -11.54
C GLU A 30 19.56 -2.23 -12.67
N ASN A 31 20.74 -2.30 -13.28
CA ASN A 31 21.03 -3.26 -14.35
C ASN A 31 21.15 -4.70 -13.83
N LEU A 32 21.55 -4.87 -12.57
CA LEU A 32 21.74 -6.18 -11.94
C LEU A 32 20.89 -6.31 -10.68
N PRO A 33 20.37 -7.52 -10.39
CA PRO A 33 19.56 -7.76 -9.22
C PRO A 33 20.41 -7.64 -7.96
N GLN A 34 20.03 -6.72 -7.08
CA GLN A 34 20.59 -6.63 -5.72
C GLN A 34 19.70 -7.43 -4.76
N THR A 35 19.69 -8.76 -4.89
CA THR A 35 18.69 -9.66 -4.28
C THR A 35 18.50 -9.49 -2.78
N GLY A 36 19.58 -9.29 -2.02
CA GLY A 36 19.49 -8.99 -0.59
C GLY A 36 18.74 -7.69 -0.29
N ARG A 37 19.00 -6.62 -1.06
CA ARG A 37 18.28 -5.34 -0.92
C ARG A 37 16.83 -5.43 -1.42
N ILE A 38 16.58 -6.23 -2.45
CA ILE A 38 15.22 -6.54 -2.93
C ILE A 38 14.42 -7.28 -1.85
N ALA A 39 14.99 -8.29 -1.20
CA ALA A 39 14.35 -9.00 -0.09
C ALA A 39 13.98 -8.02 1.05
N LEU A 40 14.92 -7.17 1.46
CA LEU A 40 14.69 -6.15 2.49
C LEU A 40 13.59 -5.16 2.09
N SER A 41 13.61 -4.67 0.85
CA SER A 41 12.60 -3.72 0.36
C SER A 41 11.19 -4.35 0.35
N ARG A 42 11.06 -5.61 -0.06
CA ARG A 42 9.78 -6.36 -0.02
C ARG A 42 9.28 -6.47 1.42
N LEU A 43 10.14 -6.83 2.37
CA LEU A 43 9.79 -6.90 3.78
C LEU A 43 9.29 -5.54 4.31
N ARG A 44 9.98 -4.45 3.96
CA ARG A 44 9.58 -3.09 4.35
C ARG A 44 8.21 -2.69 3.79
N ILE A 45 7.94 -2.99 2.52
CA ILE A 45 6.62 -2.76 1.90
C ILE A 45 5.55 -3.57 2.62
N THR A 46 5.79 -4.86 2.88
CA THR A 46 4.83 -5.72 3.59
C THR A 46 4.54 -5.20 5.00
N ALA A 47 5.57 -4.81 5.75
CA ALA A 47 5.41 -4.27 7.10
C ALA A 47 4.62 -2.95 7.10
N ALA A 48 4.98 -2.01 6.21
CA ALA A 48 4.27 -0.74 6.08
C ALA A 48 2.81 -0.94 5.65
N ALA A 49 2.54 -1.88 4.75
CA ALA A 49 1.19 -2.21 4.32
C ALA A 49 0.36 -2.82 5.46
N ALA A 50 0.95 -3.73 6.25
CA ALA A 50 0.28 -4.34 7.39
C ALA A 50 -0.05 -3.31 8.49
N GLU A 51 0.86 -2.39 8.79
CA GLU A 51 0.60 -1.29 9.72
C GLU A 51 -0.51 -0.38 9.22
N ARG A 52 -0.45 0.07 7.95
CA ARG A 52 -1.51 0.87 7.33
C ARG A 52 -2.85 0.17 7.41
N SER A 53 -2.93 -1.09 6.97
CA SER A 53 -4.18 -1.86 6.98
C SER A 53 -4.76 -2.02 8.39
N ARG A 54 -3.92 -2.20 9.42
CA ARG A 54 -4.38 -2.25 10.81
C ARG A 54 -4.97 -0.92 11.26
N PHE A 55 -4.32 0.20 10.94
CA PHE A 55 -4.84 1.53 11.26
C PHE A 55 -6.17 1.80 10.55
N LEU A 56 -6.25 1.53 9.24
CA LEU A 56 -7.50 1.69 8.48
C LEU A 56 -8.64 0.87 9.10
N ALA A 57 -8.38 -0.40 9.44
CA ALA A 57 -9.40 -1.30 9.95
C ALA A 57 -9.87 -0.98 11.37
N ARG A 58 -8.98 -0.46 12.23
CA ARG A 58 -9.28 -0.18 13.65
C ARG A 58 -9.82 1.21 13.89
N GLU A 59 -9.30 2.20 13.17
CA GLU A 59 -9.58 3.60 13.47
C GLU A 59 -10.52 4.22 12.43
N ILE A 60 -10.29 3.97 11.13
CA ILE A 60 -11.04 4.65 10.06
C ILE A 60 -12.34 3.94 9.69
N LEU A 61 -12.30 2.63 9.43
CA LEU A 61 -13.49 1.88 8.96
C LEU A 61 -14.68 1.94 9.94
N PRO A 62 -14.50 1.84 11.27
CA PRO A 62 -15.65 1.95 12.20
C PRO A 62 -16.35 3.30 12.14
N ILE A 63 -15.60 4.39 11.95
CA ILE A 63 -16.16 5.74 11.83
C ILE A 63 -16.98 5.86 10.56
N LEU A 64 -16.47 5.32 9.45
CA LEU A 64 -17.19 5.31 8.18
C LEU A 64 -18.52 4.54 8.29
N GLN A 65 -18.49 3.35 8.89
CA GLN A 65 -19.69 2.53 9.09
C GLN A 65 -20.75 3.20 10.00
N GLY A 66 -20.32 4.06 10.93
CA GLY A 66 -21.22 4.83 11.79
C GLY A 66 -21.66 6.18 11.23
N SER A 67 -21.10 6.62 10.09
CA SER A 67 -21.35 7.95 9.53
C SER A 67 -22.52 7.96 8.54
N SER A 68 -23.34 9.01 8.57
CA SER A 68 -24.40 9.24 7.56
C SER A 68 -23.86 9.90 6.28
N TYR A 69 -22.55 9.77 6.03
CA TYR A 69 -21.91 10.48 4.93
C TYR A 69 -22.39 9.89 3.59
N PRO A 70 -22.83 10.71 2.63
CA PRO A 70 -23.30 10.22 1.34
C PRO A 70 -22.25 9.34 0.65
N ASP A 71 -22.69 8.26 0.00
CA ASP A 71 -21.83 7.31 -0.73
C ASP A 71 -20.82 6.50 0.12
N VAL A 72 -20.80 6.60 1.45
CA VAL A 72 -19.79 5.88 2.26
C VAL A 72 -19.87 4.37 2.13
N GLU A 73 -21.05 3.76 2.03
CA GLU A 73 -21.18 2.32 1.77
C GLU A 73 -20.51 1.94 0.43
N ARG A 74 -20.86 2.64 -0.66
CA ARG A 74 -20.29 2.40 -2.00
C ARG A 74 -18.76 2.56 -2.00
N LEU A 75 -18.25 3.59 -1.32
CA LEU A 75 -16.82 3.87 -1.24
C LEU A 75 -16.08 2.84 -0.38
N THR A 76 -16.70 2.38 0.71
CA THR A 76 -16.16 1.33 1.58
C THR A 76 -16.14 -0.02 0.88
N ASP A 77 -17.18 -0.37 0.13
CA ASP A 77 -17.25 -1.58 -0.68
C ASP A 77 -16.19 -1.60 -1.78
N GLN A 78 -16.03 -0.48 -2.49
CA GLN A 78 -14.96 -0.31 -3.47
C GLN A 78 -13.59 -0.51 -2.81
N LEU A 79 -13.37 0.08 -1.62
CA LEU A 79 -12.14 -0.09 -0.89
C LEU A 79 -11.93 -1.53 -0.40
N ALA A 80 -12.97 -2.25 -0.01
CA ALA A 80 -12.86 -3.64 0.46
C ALA A 80 -12.57 -4.62 -0.68
N GLY A 81 -13.24 -4.47 -1.83
CA GLY A 81 -13.02 -5.31 -3.01
C GLY A 81 -11.59 -5.19 -3.56
N ASP A 82 -11.13 -3.95 -3.75
CA ASP A 82 -9.79 -3.65 -4.25
C ASP A 82 -8.68 -4.16 -3.32
N LEU A 83 -8.91 -4.18 -2.00
CA LEU A 83 -7.93 -4.65 -1.04
C LEU A 83 -7.67 -6.15 -1.17
N LYS A 84 -8.73 -6.97 -1.31
CA LYS A 84 -8.59 -8.44 -1.48
C LYS A 84 -7.82 -8.78 -2.75
N ILE A 85 -8.14 -8.10 -3.85
CA ILE A 85 -7.47 -8.26 -5.14
C ILE A 85 -5.99 -7.91 -5.01
N LEU A 86 -5.67 -6.77 -4.37
CA LEU A 86 -4.30 -6.32 -4.19
C LEU A 86 -3.49 -7.28 -3.29
N GLN A 87 -4.09 -7.80 -2.22
CA GLN A 87 -3.44 -8.79 -1.34
C GLN A 87 -3.16 -10.10 -2.07
N ALA A 88 -4.12 -10.59 -2.86
CA ALA A 88 -3.93 -11.78 -3.68
C ALA A 88 -2.82 -11.58 -4.72
N ALA A 89 -2.80 -10.42 -5.41
CA ALA A 89 -1.77 -10.08 -6.38
C ALA A 89 -0.37 -9.95 -5.73
N ALA A 90 -0.29 -9.32 -4.55
CA ALA A 90 0.97 -9.19 -3.81
C ALA A 90 1.49 -10.55 -3.33
N LYS A 91 0.60 -11.42 -2.84
CA LYS A 91 0.95 -12.80 -2.46
C LYS A 91 1.44 -13.59 -3.66
N ALA A 92 0.69 -13.59 -4.77
CA ALA A 92 1.07 -14.28 -5.99
C ALA A 92 2.43 -13.79 -6.52
N HIS A 93 2.69 -12.48 -6.46
CA HIS A 93 3.99 -11.92 -6.83
C HIS A 93 5.11 -12.44 -5.93
N ILE A 94 4.89 -12.50 -4.60
CA ILE A 94 5.88 -13.00 -3.65
C ILE A 94 6.19 -14.48 -3.87
N ASP A 95 5.14 -15.29 -4.06
CA ASP A 95 5.24 -16.73 -4.28
C ASP A 95 5.89 -17.05 -5.64
N GLN A 96 5.58 -16.25 -6.67
CA GLN A 96 6.14 -16.43 -8.01
C GLN A 96 7.63 -16.10 -8.08
N TRP A 97 8.10 -15.10 -7.33
CA TRP A 97 9.45 -14.53 -7.44
C TRP A 97 10.27 -14.76 -6.17
N ASN A 98 10.88 -15.94 -6.05
CA ASN A 98 11.94 -16.18 -5.08
C ASN A 98 13.28 -15.56 -5.56
N LEU A 99 14.29 -15.50 -4.69
CA LEU A 99 15.57 -14.83 -5.00
C LEU A 99 16.29 -15.46 -6.21
N GLU A 100 16.29 -16.79 -6.29
CA GLU A 100 16.88 -17.53 -7.42
C GLU A 100 16.24 -17.18 -8.76
N LYS A 101 14.91 -17.07 -8.81
CA LYS A 101 14.19 -16.70 -10.03
C LYS A 101 14.38 -15.24 -10.41
N ILE A 102 14.54 -14.36 -9.42
CA ILE A 102 14.88 -12.96 -9.63
C ILE A 102 16.27 -12.85 -10.29
N GLU A 103 17.25 -13.64 -9.83
CA GLU A 103 18.58 -13.67 -10.43
C GLU A 103 18.56 -14.20 -11.87
N ARG A 104 17.80 -15.27 -12.11
CA ARG A 104 17.68 -15.89 -13.44
C ARG A 104 16.89 -15.04 -14.44
N ASN A 105 15.95 -14.22 -13.99
CA ASN A 105 15.08 -13.44 -14.85
C ASN A 105 14.79 -12.06 -14.26
N TRP A 106 15.85 -11.25 -14.18
CA TRP A 106 15.76 -9.88 -13.68
C TRP A 106 14.80 -9.00 -14.50
N PRO A 107 14.82 -8.99 -15.85
CA PRO A 107 13.90 -8.16 -16.64
C PRO A 107 12.42 -8.51 -16.42
N GLY A 108 12.12 -9.80 -16.27
CA GLY A 108 10.77 -10.27 -15.93
C GLY A 108 10.32 -9.80 -14.55
N TYR A 109 11.21 -9.85 -13.56
CA TYR A 109 10.94 -9.33 -12.23
C TYR A 109 10.72 -7.82 -12.24
N GLN A 110 11.55 -7.04 -12.94
CA GLN A 110 11.38 -5.58 -13.06
C GLN A 110 10.01 -5.24 -13.65
N THR A 111 9.63 -5.91 -14.74
CA THR A 111 8.36 -5.66 -15.43
C THR A 111 7.16 -5.93 -14.52
N THR A 112 7.15 -7.08 -13.84
CA THR A 112 6.04 -7.46 -12.95
C THR A 112 6.00 -6.60 -11.69
N SER A 113 7.16 -6.30 -11.09
CA SER A 113 7.26 -5.43 -9.91
C SER A 113 6.75 -4.03 -10.18
N ARG A 114 7.06 -3.43 -11.35
CA ARG A 114 6.51 -2.13 -11.75
C ARG A 114 4.99 -2.12 -11.74
N ARG A 115 4.35 -3.16 -12.29
CA ARG A 115 2.88 -3.27 -12.31
C ARG A 115 2.30 -3.33 -10.90
N VAL A 116 2.86 -4.17 -10.03
CA VAL A 116 2.42 -4.28 -8.62
C VAL A 116 2.58 -2.95 -7.90
N MET A 117 3.73 -2.27 -8.07
CA MET A 117 3.98 -0.96 -7.45
C MET A 117 2.98 0.11 -7.92
N THR A 118 2.66 0.15 -9.21
CA THR A 118 1.65 1.06 -9.76
C THR A 118 0.27 0.80 -9.13
N SER A 119 -0.14 -0.46 -8.99
CA SER A 119 -1.42 -0.79 -8.36
C SER A 119 -1.48 -0.37 -6.89
N ILE A 120 -0.38 -0.54 -6.14
CA ILE A 120 -0.31 -0.08 -4.75
C ILE A 120 -0.45 1.45 -4.67
N GLU A 121 0.20 2.21 -5.56
CA GLU A 121 0.09 3.67 -5.57
C GLU A 121 -1.29 4.20 -5.93
N GLN A 122 -1.92 3.57 -6.92
CA GLN A 122 -3.31 3.87 -7.28
C GLN A 122 -4.21 3.67 -6.07
N ARG A 123 -3.98 2.58 -5.32
CA ARG A 123 -4.71 2.33 -4.07
C ARG A 123 -4.48 3.41 -3.02
N LEU A 124 -3.24 3.82 -2.76
CA LEU A 124 -2.94 4.90 -1.80
C LEU A 124 -3.61 6.22 -2.21
N THR A 125 -3.65 6.50 -3.51
CA THR A 125 -4.28 7.71 -4.06
C THR A 125 -5.79 7.67 -3.87
N LEU A 126 -6.42 6.52 -4.11
CA LEU A 126 -7.85 6.31 -3.87
C LEU A 126 -8.18 6.46 -2.39
N GLU A 127 -7.37 5.87 -1.50
CA GLU A 127 -7.54 6.00 -0.04
C GLU A 127 -7.53 7.47 0.40
N ILE A 128 -6.56 8.29 -0.05
CA ILE A 128 -6.53 9.73 0.26
C ILE A 128 -7.79 10.43 -0.26
N ARG A 129 -8.13 10.20 -1.54
CA ARG A 129 -9.26 10.87 -2.18
C ARG A 129 -10.57 10.62 -1.44
N ILE A 130 -10.74 9.43 -0.87
CA ILE A 130 -11.94 9.04 -0.13
C ILE A 130 -11.88 9.51 1.31
N PHE A 131 -10.79 9.20 2.03
CA PHE A 131 -10.75 9.40 3.48
C PHE A 131 -10.47 10.85 3.87
N LYS A 132 -9.64 11.58 3.11
CA LYS A 132 -9.27 12.95 3.46
C LYS A 132 -10.49 13.87 3.69
N PRO A 133 -11.44 14.02 2.75
CA PRO A 133 -12.57 14.90 2.98
C PRO A 133 -13.40 14.47 4.20
N ILE A 134 -13.54 13.17 4.46
CA ILE A 134 -14.32 12.69 5.60
C ILE A 134 -13.63 13.02 6.92
N LEU A 135 -12.32 12.75 7.01
CA LEU A 135 -11.54 13.01 8.21
C LEU A 135 -11.40 14.51 8.51
N GLU A 136 -11.31 15.37 7.48
CA GLU A 136 -11.28 16.84 7.65
C GLU A 136 -12.60 17.41 8.22
N HIS A 137 -13.72 16.70 8.13
CA HIS A 137 -15.00 17.12 8.73
C HIS A 137 -15.19 16.57 10.15
N LEU A 138 -14.33 15.66 10.60
CA LEU A 138 -14.41 14.99 11.91
C LEU A 138 -13.41 15.56 12.93
N ASP A 139 -12.34 16.21 12.46
CA ASP A 139 -11.41 17.02 13.25
C ASP A 139 -11.97 18.43 13.51
#